data_AF-A0A9E3N0Y1-F1
#
_entry.id   AF-A0A9E3N0Y1-F1
#
_cell.length_a   1.000
_cell.length_b   1.000
_cell.length_c   1.000
_cell.angle_alpha   90.00
_cell.angle_beta   90.00
_cell.angle_gamma   90.00
#
_symmetry.space_group_name_H-M   'P 1'
#
loop_
_entity.id
_entity.type
_entity.pdbx_description
1 polymer ?
#
loop_
_entity_poly.entity_id
_entity_poly.type
_entity_poly.pdbx_seq_one_letter_code
_entity_poly.pdbx_strand_id
1 'polypeptide(L)'
;MRKTFSEVRVLLSPLAAAIVLIATTASASPPSDNIAPALRQAMKRDLDLSDAQLGQYLQTERLAQQQAKLLERQQGSQFAGSWIERKRNGDFQLVVATTRSGAQKAANGIAIRNARHTLAQLEDAKGQLDMMLKQGARVPRGVYSWSVDVTTNSVVVGVGAGGQLAAIDFVARSGADVQTLRFVTMDEQPTLRSTLQGGLGYLRNPGDGYLYACSIGFNVTKNGTPGYVSAGHCGDAGEPAYLEGASGTGPQWTLGPQIGTFQGSTFPNPGSTGTDMAWIQISGGHTQSPTVYGWGSGNVTVKGSVEAAVGAALCRSGRTSGWRCGAIKAKNVTVNYQSGETIVNLTQTTACSEGGDSGGSFITAAGQGQGVLSGGSGNCKGRAGKTGGGNSYYQPLVPLLSFYGLTLTTG
;
A
#
# COMPACT_ATOMS: atom_id res chain seq x y z
N MET A 1 38.06 17.42 -103.36
CA MET A 1 39.12 18.14 -102.61
C MET A 1 39.51 17.31 -101.39
N ARG A 2 40.81 16.96 -101.25
CA ARG A 2 41.64 16.77 -100.01
C ARG A 2 40.89 16.42 -98.70
N LYS A 3 41.21 15.43 -97.85
CA LYS A 3 42.40 14.62 -97.45
C LYS A 3 41.84 13.52 -96.49
N THR A 4 42.09 12.22 -96.66
CA THR A 4 43.11 11.33 -96.02
C THR A 4 43.26 11.34 -94.48
N PHE A 5 43.41 10.10 -93.96
CA PHE A 5 43.94 9.58 -92.66
C PHE A 5 42.95 9.41 -91.50
N SER A 6 43.04 8.38 -90.64
CA SER A 6 43.66 7.04 -90.65
C SER A 6 43.27 6.31 -89.35
N GLU A 7 43.15 4.98 -89.44
CA GLU A 7 43.13 3.93 -88.41
C GLU A 7 44.04 4.15 -87.17
N VAL A 8 43.89 3.48 -86.00
CA VAL A 8 44.09 2.03 -85.79
C VAL A 8 43.60 1.57 -84.40
N ARG A 9 43.24 0.28 -84.42
CA ARG A 9 42.83 -0.72 -83.43
C ARG A 9 43.41 -0.72 -82.02
N VAL A 10 42.50 -1.14 -81.13
CA VAL A 10 42.63 -1.66 -79.76
C VAL A 10 43.45 -2.96 -79.72
N LEU A 11 44.37 -3.06 -78.77
CA LEU A 11 45.03 -4.30 -78.34
C LEU A 11 44.61 -4.60 -76.89
N LEU A 12 44.24 -5.85 -76.65
CA LEU A 12 43.71 -6.42 -75.41
C LEU A 12 44.70 -7.42 -74.79
N SER A 13 44.67 -7.49 -73.46
CA SER A 13 45.12 -8.57 -72.55
C SER A 13 46.57 -8.54 -72.03
N PRO A 14 46.91 -9.20 -70.87
CA PRO A 14 46.09 -9.92 -69.85
C PRO A 14 46.46 -9.62 -68.36
N LEU A 15 45.97 -10.48 -67.43
CA LEU A 15 46.26 -10.66 -65.98
C LEU A 15 45.36 -9.89 -64.98
N ALA A 16 44.94 -10.42 -63.82
CA ALA A 16 44.92 -11.74 -63.19
C ALA A 16 44.06 -11.60 -61.90
N ALA A 17 43.61 -12.73 -61.35
CA ALA A 17 42.63 -12.89 -60.30
C ALA A 17 42.96 -12.26 -58.92
N ALA A 18 41.92 -11.85 -58.19
CA ALA A 18 41.75 -12.10 -56.75
C ALA A 18 40.29 -11.86 -56.33
N ILE A 19 39.52 -12.95 -56.18
CA ILE A 19 38.25 -12.95 -55.46
C ILE A 19 38.61 -12.90 -53.96
N VAL A 20 38.36 -11.77 -53.30
CA VAL A 20 38.42 -11.69 -51.85
C VAL A 20 36.99 -11.85 -51.32
N LEU A 21 36.72 -13.03 -50.79
CA LEU A 21 35.57 -13.31 -49.93
C LEU A 21 35.78 -12.57 -48.61
N ILE A 22 35.12 -11.43 -48.40
CA ILE A 22 34.98 -10.85 -47.06
C ILE A 22 33.62 -11.28 -46.52
N ALA A 23 33.62 -12.42 -45.82
CA ALA A 23 32.54 -12.77 -44.92
C ALA A 23 32.61 -11.83 -43.70
N THR A 24 31.96 -10.68 -43.77
CA THR A 24 31.65 -9.89 -42.58
C THR A 24 30.47 -10.55 -41.87
N THR A 25 30.76 -11.50 -40.99
CA THR A 25 29.84 -11.81 -39.88
C THR A 25 29.82 -10.60 -38.95
N ALA A 26 29.06 -9.58 -39.32
CA ALA A 26 28.66 -8.54 -38.40
C ALA A 26 27.74 -9.21 -37.37
N SER A 27 28.32 -9.65 -36.26
CA SER A 27 27.57 -9.91 -35.04
C SER A 27 26.95 -8.58 -34.61
N ALA A 28 25.73 -8.31 -35.09
CA ALA A 28 24.93 -7.21 -34.60
C ALA A 28 24.76 -7.45 -33.09
N SER A 29 25.48 -6.66 -32.29
CA SER A 29 25.20 -6.58 -30.86
C SER A 29 23.72 -6.21 -30.70
N PRO A 30 22.95 -6.89 -29.84
CA PRO A 30 21.57 -6.49 -29.62
C PRO A 30 21.55 -5.02 -29.20
N PRO A 31 20.54 -4.24 -29.62
CA PRO A 31 20.46 -2.83 -29.28
C PRO A 31 20.61 -2.70 -27.77
N SER A 32 21.62 -1.94 -27.33
CA SER A 32 21.82 -1.66 -25.92
C SER A 32 20.52 -1.10 -25.38
N ASP A 33 19.78 -1.88 -24.59
CA ASP A 33 18.54 -1.38 -24.02
C ASP A 33 18.91 -0.20 -23.12
N ASN A 34 18.62 1.01 -23.59
CA ASN A 34 18.93 2.30 -22.97
C ASN A 34 18.04 2.50 -21.72
N ILE A 35 18.18 1.59 -20.76
CA ILE A 35 17.48 1.60 -19.48
C ILE A 35 18.53 1.94 -18.41
N ALA A 36 18.18 2.87 -17.51
CA ALA A 36 19.04 3.25 -16.41
C ALA A 36 19.50 2.01 -15.61
N PRO A 37 20.78 1.90 -15.20
CA PRO A 37 21.30 0.71 -14.50
C PRO A 37 20.49 0.30 -13.27
N ALA A 38 20.04 1.28 -12.47
CA ALA A 38 19.19 1.02 -11.30
C ALA A 38 17.84 0.39 -11.68
N LEU A 39 17.22 0.86 -12.77
CA LEU A 39 15.97 0.30 -13.27
C LEU A 39 16.18 -1.10 -13.84
N ARG A 40 17.28 -1.35 -14.55
CA ARG A 40 17.67 -2.69 -15.01
C ARG A 40 17.79 -3.68 -13.84
N GLN A 41 18.48 -3.27 -12.76
CA GLN A 41 18.64 -4.11 -11.57
C GLN A 41 17.30 -4.38 -10.87
N ALA A 42 16.42 -3.37 -10.78
CA ALA A 42 15.08 -3.54 -10.24
C ALA A 42 14.26 -4.53 -11.07
N MET A 43 14.23 -4.39 -12.41
CA MET A 43 13.51 -5.30 -13.29
C MET A 43 14.01 -6.74 -13.17
N LYS A 44 15.33 -6.96 -13.12
CA LYS A 44 15.90 -8.31 -12.94
C LYS A 44 15.45 -8.96 -11.63
N ARG A 45 15.52 -8.19 -10.54
CA ARG A 45 15.13 -8.67 -9.20
C ARG A 45 13.63 -8.98 -9.16
N ASP A 46 12.80 -8.05 -9.63
CA ASP A 46 11.35 -8.10 -9.42
C ASP A 46 10.64 -9.03 -10.39
N LEU A 47 11.19 -9.22 -11.60
CA LEU A 47 10.65 -10.13 -12.61
C LEU A 47 11.37 -11.49 -12.65
N ASP A 48 12.35 -11.70 -11.76
CA ASP A 48 13.18 -12.90 -11.69
C ASP A 48 13.84 -13.27 -13.04
N LEU A 49 14.67 -12.33 -13.55
CA LEU A 49 15.31 -12.42 -14.86
C LEU A 49 16.84 -12.32 -14.79
N SER A 50 17.51 -13.18 -15.57
CA SER A 50 18.93 -12.98 -15.93
C SER A 50 19.12 -11.80 -16.89
N ASP A 51 20.36 -11.36 -17.10
CA ASP A 51 20.66 -10.28 -18.06
C ASP A 51 20.21 -10.62 -19.50
N ALA A 52 20.44 -11.86 -19.93
CA ALA A 52 20.02 -12.33 -21.25
C ALA A 52 18.50 -12.36 -21.39
N GLN A 53 17.80 -12.87 -20.37
CA GLN A 53 16.34 -12.89 -20.34
C GLN A 53 15.73 -11.50 -20.32
N LEU A 54 16.34 -10.55 -19.59
CA LEU A 54 15.86 -9.17 -19.60
C LEU A 54 16.02 -8.55 -21.00
N GLY A 55 17.15 -8.74 -21.67
CA GLY A 55 17.34 -8.24 -23.05
C GLY A 55 16.31 -8.82 -24.02
N GLN A 56 16.02 -10.12 -23.91
CA GLN A 56 14.98 -10.78 -24.70
C GLN A 56 13.57 -10.26 -24.38
N TYR A 57 13.24 -10.10 -23.09
CA TYR A 57 11.96 -9.56 -22.65
C TYR A 57 11.70 -8.18 -23.24
N LEU A 58 12.70 -7.29 -23.18
CA LEU A 58 12.61 -5.93 -23.73
C LEU A 58 12.48 -5.92 -25.26
N GLN A 59 13.08 -6.89 -25.94
CA GLN A 59 12.87 -7.08 -27.38
C GLN A 59 11.44 -7.51 -27.69
N THR A 60 10.88 -8.44 -26.90
CA THR A 60 9.49 -8.87 -27.03
C THR A 60 8.51 -7.75 -26.69
N GLU A 61 8.82 -6.91 -25.69
CA GLU A 61 8.02 -5.74 -25.33
C GLU A 61 7.95 -4.73 -26.48
N ARG A 62 9.09 -4.43 -27.11
CA ARG A 62 9.16 -3.57 -28.31
C ARG A 62 8.36 -4.16 -29.47
N LEU A 63 8.46 -5.46 -29.71
CA LEU A 63 7.66 -6.16 -30.72
C LEU A 63 6.16 -6.03 -30.42
N ALA A 64 5.75 -6.23 -29.16
CA ALA A 64 4.38 -6.09 -28.72
C ALA A 64 3.85 -4.67 -28.94
N GLN A 65 4.59 -3.64 -28.52
CA GLN A 65 4.21 -2.24 -28.71
C GLN A 65 4.04 -1.87 -30.19
N GLN A 66 4.93 -2.37 -31.06
CA GLN A 66 4.90 -2.07 -32.49
C GLN A 66 3.79 -2.81 -33.23
N GLN A 67 3.48 -4.05 -32.83
CA GLN A 67 2.61 -4.94 -33.60
C GLN A 67 1.20 -5.09 -33.03
N ALA A 68 0.96 -4.83 -31.74
CA ALA A 68 -0.31 -5.13 -31.07
C ALA A 68 -1.53 -4.58 -31.82
N LYS A 69 -1.53 -3.28 -32.16
CA LYS A 69 -2.65 -2.64 -32.89
C LYS A 69 -2.85 -3.21 -34.30
N LEU A 70 -1.78 -3.60 -34.98
CA LEU A 70 -1.87 -4.20 -36.30
C LEU A 70 -2.48 -5.60 -36.20
N LEU A 71 -1.99 -6.41 -35.26
CA LEU A 71 -2.46 -7.77 -35.03
C LEU A 71 -3.93 -7.77 -34.58
N GLU A 72 -4.32 -6.85 -33.71
CA GLU A 72 -5.72 -6.61 -33.34
C GLU A 72 -6.59 -6.34 -34.57
N ARG A 73 -6.20 -5.39 -35.43
CA ARG A 73 -6.94 -5.07 -36.67
C ARG A 73 -7.02 -6.25 -37.63
N GLN A 74 -5.96 -7.05 -37.72
CA GLN A 74 -5.93 -8.25 -38.58
C GLN A 74 -6.90 -9.34 -38.08
N GLN A 75 -7.06 -9.48 -36.76
CA GLN A 75 -8.02 -10.42 -36.19
C GLN A 75 -9.46 -9.86 -36.20
N GLY A 76 -9.62 -8.53 -36.20
CA GLY A 76 -10.92 -7.86 -36.28
C GLY A 76 -11.83 -8.29 -35.14
N SER A 77 -13.09 -8.65 -35.47
CA SER A 77 -14.08 -9.10 -34.47
C SER A 77 -13.72 -10.42 -33.77
N GLN A 78 -12.70 -11.15 -34.24
CA GLN A 78 -12.24 -12.40 -33.65
C GLN A 78 -11.08 -12.18 -32.65
N PHE A 79 -10.60 -10.95 -32.46
CA PHE A 79 -9.52 -10.67 -31.52
C PHE A 79 -9.94 -11.02 -30.08
N ALA A 80 -9.09 -11.77 -29.38
CA ALA A 80 -9.34 -12.24 -28.02
C ALA A 80 -8.28 -11.76 -27.00
N GLY A 81 -7.46 -10.79 -27.40
CA GLY A 81 -6.41 -10.20 -26.56
C GLY A 81 -5.00 -10.56 -27.00
N SER A 82 -4.02 -9.91 -26.39
CA SER A 82 -2.59 -10.19 -26.61
C SER A 82 -1.79 -9.96 -25.35
N TRP A 83 -0.75 -10.75 -25.12
CA TRP A 83 0.12 -10.64 -23.93
C TRP A 83 1.54 -11.12 -24.23
N ILE A 84 2.48 -10.74 -23.37
CA ILE A 84 3.84 -11.30 -23.38
C ILE A 84 3.84 -12.55 -22.52
N GLU A 85 4.35 -13.64 -23.06
CA GLU A 85 4.43 -14.92 -22.35
C GLU A 85 5.88 -15.34 -22.13
N ARG A 86 6.19 -15.76 -20.89
CA ARG A 86 7.39 -16.54 -20.57
C ARG A 86 7.14 -18.02 -20.84
N LYS A 87 7.88 -18.59 -21.79
CA LYS A 87 7.86 -20.02 -22.11
C LYS A 87 8.53 -20.84 -21.00
N ARG A 88 8.29 -22.16 -21.02
CA ARG A 88 8.93 -23.10 -20.08
C ARG A 88 10.46 -23.11 -20.14
N ASN A 89 11.05 -22.81 -21.31
CA ASN A 89 12.49 -22.71 -21.48
C ASN A 89 13.06 -21.34 -21.04
N GLY A 90 12.21 -20.44 -20.51
CA GLY A 90 12.60 -19.12 -20.05
C GLY A 90 12.57 -18.02 -21.12
N ASP A 91 12.29 -18.36 -22.39
CA ASP A 91 12.19 -17.41 -23.49
C ASP A 91 10.89 -16.61 -23.46
N PHE A 92 10.87 -15.44 -24.12
CA PHE A 92 9.68 -14.60 -24.25
C PHE A 92 9.13 -14.58 -25.68
N GLN A 93 7.79 -14.52 -25.79
CA GLN A 93 7.08 -14.30 -27.05
C GLN A 93 5.85 -13.43 -26.86
N LEU A 94 5.43 -12.74 -27.92
CA LEU A 94 4.13 -12.10 -27.98
C LEU A 94 3.08 -13.16 -28.35
N VAL A 95 2.01 -13.27 -27.57
CA VAL A 95 0.86 -14.09 -27.91
C VAL A 95 -0.28 -13.21 -28.37
N VAL A 96 -0.97 -13.62 -29.43
CA VAL A 96 -2.24 -13.04 -29.89
C VAL A 96 -3.29 -14.13 -29.84
N ALA A 97 -4.34 -13.91 -29.06
CA ALA A 97 -5.48 -14.81 -29.00
C ALA A 97 -6.53 -14.43 -30.05
N THR A 98 -7.18 -15.45 -30.62
CA THR A 98 -8.25 -15.31 -31.61
C THR A 98 -9.31 -16.38 -31.41
N THR A 99 -10.58 -16.05 -31.67
CA THR A 99 -11.68 -17.03 -31.73
C THR A 99 -11.80 -17.70 -33.10
N ARG A 100 -10.98 -17.30 -34.07
CA ARG A 100 -10.98 -17.89 -35.42
C ARG A 100 -10.55 -19.35 -35.38
N SER A 101 -11.23 -20.21 -36.12
CA SER A 101 -10.84 -21.60 -36.30
C SER A 101 -9.73 -21.76 -37.35
N GLY A 102 -8.88 -22.77 -37.16
CA GLY A 102 -7.81 -23.16 -38.09
C GLY A 102 -6.42 -22.62 -37.76
N ALA A 103 -5.40 -23.23 -38.35
CA ALA A 103 -4.00 -22.82 -38.15
C ALA A 103 -3.72 -21.48 -38.84
N GLN A 104 -3.15 -20.52 -38.09
CA GLN A 104 -2.71 -19.23 -38.62
C GLN A 104 -1.17 -19.18 -38.65
N LYS A 105 -0.61 -18.61 -39.72
CA LYS A 105 0.82 -18.32 -39.77
C LYS A 105 1.13 -17.14 -38.85
N ALA A 106 2.11 -17.30 -37.96
CA ALA A 106 2.61 -16.24 -37.10
C ALA A 106 4.00 -15.78 -37.57
N ALA A 107 4.31 -14.51 -37.43
CA ALA A 107 5.66 -14.00 -37.64
C ALA A 107 6.60 -14.45 -36.50
N ASN A 108 7.91 -14.37 -36.72
CA ASN A 108 8.90 -14.72 -35.70
C ASN A 108 8.67 -13.92 -34.40
N GLY A 109 8.72 -14.61 -33.26
CA GLY A 109 8.48 -14.01 -31.94
C GLY A 109 7.00 -13.82 -31.59
N ILE A 110 6.08 -14.19 -32.48
CA ILE A 110 4.63 -14.12 -32.27
C ILE A 110 4.05 -15.54 -32.27
N ALA A 111 3.13 -15.81 -31.36
CA ALA A 111 2.30 -17.02 -31.36
C ALA A 111 0.82 -16.64 -31.48
N ILE A 112 0.07 -17.36 -32.31
CA ILE A 112 -1.39 -17.25 -32.35
C ILE A 112 -1.98 -18.35 -31.49
N ARG A 113 -2.95 -18.01 -30.62
CA ARG A 113 -3.68 -18.96 -29.79
C ARG A 113 -5.17 -18.90 -30.01
N ASN A 114 -5.82 -20.05 -29.98
CA ASN A 114 -7.27 -20.10 -30.01
C ASN A 114 -7.83 -19.74 -28.63
N ALA A 115 -8.89 -18.96 -28.63
CA ALA A 115 -9.65 -18.54 -27.46
C ALA A 115 -11.14 -18.85 -27.68
N ARG A 116 -11.89 -18.92 -26.58
CA ARG A 116 -13.33 -19.17 -26.60
C ARG A 116 -14.13 -17.89 -26.80
N HIS A 117 -13.70 -16.82 -26.14
CA HIS A 117 -14.38 -15.52 -26.11
C HIS A 117 -13.52 -14.46 -26.80
N THR A 118 -14.15 -13.57 -27.54
CA THR A 118 -13.49 -12.39 -28.08
C THR A 118 -13.21 -11.40 -26.93
N LEU A 119 -12.26 -10.48 -27.14
CA LEU A 119 -11.96 -9.45 -26.14
C LEU A 119 -13.19 -8.59 -25.88
N ALA A 120 -13.94 -8.25 -26.93
CA ALA A 120 -15.18 -7.49 -26.84
C ALA A 120 -16.24 -8.19 -25.96
N GLN A 121 -16.37 -9.53 -26.04
CA GLN A 121 -17.28 -10.28 -25.16
C GLN A 121 -16.85 -10.21 -23.69
N LEU A 122 -15.55 -10.33 -23.41
CA LEU A 122 -15.03 -10.23 -22.05
C LEU A 122 -15.16 -8.80 -21.50
N GLU A 123 -14.90 -7.79 -22.32
CA GLU A 123 -15.06 -6.38 -21.96
C GLU A 123 -16.52 -6.01 -21.71
N ASP A 124 -17.47 -6.54 -22.50
CA ASP A 124 -18.90 -6.37 -22.25
C ASP A 124 -19.31 -6.97 -20.90
N ALA A 125 -18.90 -8.21 -20.62
CA ALA A 125 -19.19 -8.87 -19.33
C ALA A 125 -18.60 -8.09 -18.14
N LYS A 126 -17.37 -7.59 -18.24
CA LYS A 126 -16.78 -6.69 -17.22
C LYS A 126 -17.55 -5.36 -17.15
N GLY A 127 -17.99 -4.83 -18.28
CA GLY A 127 -18.76 -3.60 -18.38
C GLY A 127 -20.10 -3.68 -17.67
N GLN A 128 -20.77 -4.85 -17.70
CA GLN A 128 -21.99 -5.09 -16.95
C GLN A 128 -21.76 -5.02 -15.43
N LEU A 129 -20.66 -5.59 -14.93
CA LEU A 129 -20.26 -5.47 -13.52
C LEU A 129 -19.96 -4.01 -13.13
N ASP A 130 -19.24 -3.27 -13.99
CA ASP A 130 -18.96 -1.85 -13.76
C ASP A 130 -20.25 -1.00 -13.77
N MET A 131 -21.23 -1.37 -14.61
CA MET A 131 -22.50 -0.65 -14.74
C MET A 131 -23.34 -0.70 -13.46
N MET A 132 -23.28 -1.80 -12.71
CA MET A 132 -23.90 -1.90 -11.39
C MET A 132 -23.47 -0.77 -10.46
N LEU A 133 -22.17 -0.43 -10.46
CA LEU A 133 -21.63 0.66 -9.64
C LEU A 133 -22.12 2.03 -10.10
N LYS A 134 -22.17 2.24 -11.43
CA LYS A 134 -22.70 3.49 -12.02
C LYS A 134 -24.18 3.69 -11.68
N GLN A 135 -24.92 2.61 -11.49
CA GLN A 135 -26.32 2.62 -11.07
C GLN A 135 -26.51 2.69 -9.54
N GLY A 136 -25.42 2.83 -8.77
CA GLY A 136 -25.46 3.03 -7.33
C GLY A 136 -25.51 1.74 -6.49
N ALA A 137 -25.31 0.58 -7.10
CA ALA A 137 -25.21 -0.66 -6.34
C ALA A 137 -23.94 -0.68 -5.48
N ARG A 138 -24.05 -1.26 -4.28
CA ARG A 138 -22.91 -1.49 -3.39
C ARG A 138 -22.27 -2.83 -3.72
N VAL A 139 -20.93 -2.87 -3.71
CA VAL A 139 -20.18 -4.12 -3.82
C VAL A 139 -20.38 -4.92 -2.52
N PRO A 140 -20.78 -6.20 -2.59
CA PRO A 140 -20.92 -7.03 -1.40
C PRO A 140 -19.58 -7.26 -0.69
N ARG A 141 -19.62 -7.41 0.64
CA ARG A 141 -18.44 -7.85 1.40
C ARG A 141 -17.98 -9.21 0.87
N GLY A 142 -16.67 -9.37 0.71
CA GLY A 142 -16.06 -10.59 0.17
C GLY A 142 -15.83 -10.58 -1.35
N VAL A 143 -16.33 -9.59 -2.08
CA VAL A 143 -15.93 -9.34 -3.49
C VAL A 143 -14.82 -8.29 -3.48
N TYR A 144 -13.65 -8.62 -4.00
CA TYR A 144 -12.44 -7.78 -3.90
C TYR A 144 -12.06 -7.12 -5.22
N SER A 145 -12.29 -7.78 -6.36
CA SER A 145 -11.91 -7.24 -7.68
C SER A 145 -12.66 -7.93 -8.82
N TRP A 146 -12.68 -7.31 -9.99
CA TRP A 146 -13.02 -7.98 -11.25
C TRP A 146 -12.26 -7.38 -12.44
N SER A 147 -11.78 -8.23 -13.35
CA SER A 147 -10.96 -7.81 -14.50
C SER A 147 -11.05 -8.78 -15.66
N VAL A 148 -10.86 -8.30 -16.89
CA VAL A 148 -10.59 -9.17 -18.04
C VAL A 148 -9.20 -9.77 -17.90
N ASP A 149 -9.10 -11.10 -17.88
CA ASP A 149 -7.86 -11.85 -17.97
C ASP A 149 -7.77 -12.48 -19.36
N VAL A 150 -6.96 -11.86 -20.22
CA VAL A 150 -6.74 -12.34 -21.60
C VAL A 150 -5.95 -13.64 -21.64
N THR A 151 -5.21 -13.98 -20.58
CA THR A 151 -4.37 -15.19 -20.54
C THR A 151 -5.20 -16.44 -20.25
N THR A 152 -6.24 -16.32 -19.41
CA THR A 152 -7.22 -17.38 -19.15
C THR A 152 -8.50 -17.24 -19.98
N ASN A 153 -8.60 -16.17 -20.79
CA ASN A 153 -9.73 -15.84 -21.65
C ASN A 153 -11.07 -15.78 -20.89
N SER A 154 -11.07 -15.08 -19.74
CA SER A 154 -12.21 -14.96 -18.85
C SER A 154 -12.21 -13.60 -18.13
N VAL A 155 -13.36 -13.16 -17.64
CA VAL A 155 -13.45 -12.13 -16.60
C VAL A 155 -13.25 -12.80 -15.25
N VAL A 156 -12.16 -12.46 -14.57
CA VAL A 156 -11.84 -13.00 -13.25
C VAL A 156 -12.49 -12.12 -12.19
N VAL A 157 -13.22 -12.73 -11.25
CA VAL A 157 -13.77 -12.08 -10.06
C VAL A 157 -13.00 -12.58 -8.84
N GLY A 158 -12.22 -11.69 -8.23
CA GLY A 158 -11.45 -11.95 -7.03
C GLY A 158 -12.34 -11.91 -5.78
N VAL A 159 -12.34 -12.97 -4.99
CA VAL A 159 -13.21 -13.13 -3.82
C VAL A 159 -12.41 -13.52 -2.59
N GLY A 160 -12.78 -13.00 -1.42
CA GLY A 160 -12.23 -13.47 -0.16
C GLY A 160 -12.71 -14.88 0.20
N ALA A 161 -12.02 -15.52 1.14
CA ALA A 161 -12.48 -16.77 1.75
C ALA A 161 -13.93 -16.61 2.29
N GLY A 162 -14.83 -17.50 1.88
CA GLY A 162 -16.26 -17.43 2.23
C GLY A 162 -17.09 -16.39 1.45
N GLY A 163 -16.48 -15.57 0.58
CA GLY A 163 -17.15 -14.52 -0.20
C GLY A 163 -17.87 -15.01 -1.47
N GLN A 164 -17.73 -16.29 -1.83
CA GLN A 164 -18.17 -16.80 -3.12
C GLN A 164 -19.68 -16.68 -3.37
N LEU A 165 -20.52 -16.95 -2.36
CA LEU A 165 -21.98 -16.81 -2.51
C LEU A 165 -22.40 -15.36 -2.78
N ALA A 166 -21.78 -14.40 -2.08
CA ALA A 166 -22.03 -12.98 -2.30
C ALA A 166 -21.58 -12.53 -3.70
N ALA A 167 -20.47 -13.09 -4.19
CA ALA A 167 -19.99 -12.83 -5.54
C ALA A 167 -20.92 -13.40 -6.62
N ILE A 168 -21.49 -14.59 -6.39
CA ILE A 168 -22.48 -15.19 -7.30
C ILE A 168 -23.73 -14.32 -7.41
N ASP A 169 -24.28 -13.85 -6.29
CA ASP A 169 -25.46 -12.95 -6.30
C ASP A 169 -25.13 -11.61 -6.99
N PHE A 170 -23.95 -11.05 -6.73
CA PHE A 170 -23.49 -9.82 -7.39
C PHE A 170 -23.42 -9.97 -8.91
N VAL A 171 -22.81 -11.05 -9.38
CA VAL A 171 -22.69 -11.39 -10.81
C VAL A 171 -24.06 -11.64 -11.43
N ALA A 172 -24.93 -12.39 -10.77
CA ALA A 172 -26.26 -12.71 -11.30
C ALA A 172 -27.09 -11.45 -11.53
N ARG A 173 -26.96 -10.45 -10.65
CA ARG A 173 -27.64 -9.15 -10.77
C ARG A 173 -27.08 -8.28 -11.89
N SER A 174 -25.82 -8.44 -12.26
CA SER A 174 -25.19 -7.60 -13.28
C SER A 174 -25.65 -7.97 -14.70
N GLY A 175 -26.17 -9.18 -14.91
CA GLY A 175 -26.50 -9.67 -16.25
C GLY A 175 -25.25 -9.99 -17.10
N ALA A 176 -24.07 -10.07 -16.48
CA ALA A 176 -22.87 -10.52 -17.17
C ALA A 176 -23.02 -11.98 -17.61
N ASP A 177 -22.48 -12.33 -18.79
CA ASP A 177 -22.49 -13.71 -19.26
C ASP A 177 -21.63 -14.59 -18.33
N VAL A 178 -22.29 -15.46 -17.58
CA VAL A 178 -21.66 -16.37 -16.62
C VAL A 178 -20.65 -17.32 -17.25
N GLN A 179 -20.75 -17.60 -18.56
CA GLN A 179 -19.78 -18.44 -19.27
C GLN A 179 -18.42 -17.75 -19.43
N THR A 180 -18.38 -16.42 -19.32
CA THR A 180 -17.14 -15.64 -19.39
C THR A 180 -16.44 -15.53 -18.04
N LEU A 181 -17.09 -15.91 -16.93
CA LEU A 181 -16.64 -15.58 -15.58
C LEU A 181 -15.86 -16.70 -14.91
N ARG A 182 -14.86 -16.31 -14.11
CA ARG A 182 -14.08 -17.21 -13.26
C ARG A 182 -13.88 -16.59 -11.88
N PHE A 183 -14.27 -17.30 -10.83
CA PHE A 183 -13.96 -16.87 -9.46
C PHE A 183 -12.55 -17.31 -9.06
N VAL A 184 -11.81 -16.43 -8.41
CA VAL A 184 -10.50 -16.72 -7.84
C VAL A 184 -10.51 -16.29 -6.37
N THR A 185 -10.19 -17.23 -5.48
CA THR A 185 -10.00 -16.89 -4.07
C THR A 185 -8.72 -16.09 -3.91
N MET A 186 -8.84 -14.94 -3.26
CA MET A 186 -7.76 -14.07 -2.84
C MET A 186 -7.58 -14.21 -1.33
N ASP A 187 -6.34 -14.43 -0.90
CA ASP A 187 -6.03 -14.59 0.52
C ASP A 187 -6.27 -13.31 1.32
N GLU A 188 -6.08 -12.14 0.69
CA GLU A 188 -6.20 -10.84 1.33
C GLU A 188 -7.05 -9.86 0.50
N GLN A 189 -7.86 -9.06 1.19
CA GLN A 189 -8.54 -7.92 0.58
C GLN A 189 -7.51 -6.80 0.32
N PRO A 190 -7.46 -6.20 -0.89
CA PRO A 190 -6.62 -5.04 -1.13
C PRO A 190 -6.97 -3.88 -0.18
N THR A 191 -5.97 -3.32 0.49
CA THR A 191 -6.13 -2.15 1.37
C THR A 191 -5.29 -0.98 0.91
N LEU A 192 -5.75 0.24 1.22
CA LEU A 192 -4.90 1.42 1.15
C LEU A 192 -3.80 1.28 2.20
N ARG A 193 -2.54 1.41 1.78
CA ARG A 193 -1.39 1.37 2.69
C ARG A 193 -1.18 2.76 3.30
N SER A 194 -0.76 2.80 4.55
CA SER A 194 -0.52 4.05 5.29
C SER A 194 0.75 3.96 6.11
N THR A 195 1.44 5.09 6.26
CA THR A 195 2.52 5.24 7.23
C THR A 195 1.92 5.68 8.56
N LEU A 196 2.12 4.87 9.59
CA LEU A 196 1.60 5.13 10.93
C LEU A 196 2.65 5.88 11.74
N GLN A 197 2.26 6.99 12.36
CA GLN A 197 3.09 7.85 13.21
C GLN A 197 2.37 8.08 14.54
N GLY A 198 3.13 8.33 15.61
CA GLY A 198 2.55 8.79 16.87
C GLY A 198 1.78 10.10 16.66
N GLY A 199 0.64 10.26 17.31
CA GLY A 199 -0.21 11.44 17.26
C GLY A 199 -1.23 11.48 16.12
N LEU A 200 -1.20 10.54 15.17
CA LEU A 200 -2.27 10.39 14.17
C LEU A 200 -3.54 9.82 14.82
N GLY A 201 -4.70 10.24 14.32
CA GLY A 201 -6.00 9.79 14.77
C GLY A 201 -6.36 8.39 14.26
N TYR A 202 -6.99 7.60 15.12
CA TYR A 202 -7.67 6.36 14.77
C TYR A 202 -9.05 6.32 15.42
N LEU A 203 -9.95 5.57 14.79
CA LEU A 203 -11.33 5.38 15.20
C LEU A 203 -11.58 3.91 15.56
N ARG A 204 -12.45 3.74 16.55
CA ARG A 204 -13.08 2.47 16.91
C ARG A 204 -14.55 2.53 16.53
N ASN A 205 -15.05 1.42 16.00
CA ASN A 205 -16.46 1.24 15.64
C ASN A 205 -16.96 -0.09 16.22
N PRO A 206 -17.46 -0.11 17.46
CA PRO A 206 -17.97 -1.33 18.09
C PRO A 206 -19.32 -1.80 17.52
N GLY A 207 -19.96 -1.00 16.65
CA GLY A 207 -21.26 -1.34 16.07
C GLY A 207 -22.47 -0.90 16.90
N ASP A 208 -22.28 -0.08 17.93
CA ASP A 208 -23.33 0.53 18.77
C ASP A 208 -23.94 1.80 18.16
N GLY A 209 -23.50 2.19 16.96
CA GLY A 209 -23.94 3.41 16.27
C GLY A 209 -23.04 4.62 16.51
N TYR A 210 -22.00 4.51 17.35
CA TYR A 210 -21.04 5.58 17.63
C TYR A 210 -19.63 5.25 17.15
N LEU A 211 -18.88 6.31 16.83
CA LEU A 211 -17.45 6.23 16.60
C LEU A 211 -16.73 6.82 17.81
N TYR A 212 -15.66 6.16 18.22
CA TYR A 212 -14.81 6.62 19.32
C TYR A 212 -13.43 6.95 18.74
N ALA A 213 -12.96 8.17 18.98
CA ALA A 213 -11.71 8.65 18.43
C ALA A 213 -10.61 8.65 19.50
N CYS A 214 -9.45 8.14 19.12
CA CYS A 214 -8.22 8.23 19.89
C CYS A 214 -7.04 8.56 18.96
N SER A 215 -5.86 8.68 19.53
CA SER A 215 -4.62 9.00 18.83
C SER A 215 -3.58 7.90 19.07
N ILE A 216 -2.78 7.60 18.05
CA ILE A 216 -1.69 6.63 18.14
C ILE A 216 -0.64 7.16 19.14
N GLY A 217 -0.17 6.32 20.05
CA GLY A 217 0.91 6.66 20.98
C GLY A 217 2.27 6.53 20.32
N PHE A 218 2.83 5.32 20.34
CA PHE A 218 4.13 5.04 19.74
C PHE A 218 4.09 3.74 18.97
N ASN A 219 4.75 3.68 17.82
CA ASN A 219 4.98 2.43 17.13
C ASN A 219 5.94 1.55 17.95
N VAL A 220 5.61 0.26 18.01
CA VAL A 220 6.33 -0.76 18.76
C VAL A 220 6.40 -2.05 17.97
N THR A 221 7.24 -2.98 18.40
CA THR A 221 7.21 -4.36 17.94
C THR A 221 7.05 -5.31 19.11
N LYS A 222 6.41 -6.46 18.88
CA LYS A 222 6.36 -7.58 19.80
C LYS A 222 6.88 -8.82 19.08
N ASN A 223 8.10 -9.25 19.40
CA ASN A 223 8.76 -10.38 18.73
C ASN A 223 8.75 -10.25 17.18
N GLY A 224 9.02 -9.05 16.67
CA GLY A 224 9.00 -8.75 15.23
C GLY A 224 7.62 -8.40 14.66
N THR A 225 6.53 -8.66 15.38
CA THR A 225 5.18 -8.26 14.97
C THR A 225 4.99 -6.75 15.17
N PRO A 226 4.66 -5.98 14.12
CA PRO A 226 4.48 -4.53 14.22
C PRO A 226 3.19 -4.19 14.98
N GLY A 227 3.26 -3.14 15.79
CA GLY A 227 2.13 -2.62 16.56
C GLY A 227 2.28 -1.14 16.93
N TYR A 228 1.33 -0.62 17.67
CA TYR A 228 1.47 0.65 18.37
C TYR A 228 0.78 0.61 19.73
N VAL A 229 1.23 1.46 20.65
CA VAL A 229 0.63 1.62 21.97
C VAL A 229 -0.37 2.76 21.97
N SER A 230 -1.38 2.65 22.84
CA SER A 230 -2.43 3.65 23.04
C SER A 230 -2.96 3.58 24.48
N ALA A 231 -4.02 4.32 24.78
CA ALA A 231 -4.74 4.21 26.06
C ALA A 231 -5.71 3.01 26.05
N GLY A 232 -5.94 2.45 27.23
CA GLY A 232 -6.82 1.30 27.44
C GLY A 232 -8.30 1.65 27.22
N HIS A 233 -8.73 2.82 27.67
CA HIS A 233 -10.13 3.25 27.50
C HIS A 233 -10.53 3.47 26.03
N CYS A 234 -9.59 3.39 25.09
CA CYS A 234 -9.84 3.57 23.66
C CYS A 234 -10.42 2.34 22.97
N GLY A 235 -10.48 1.17 23.62
CA GLY A 235 -11.06 -0.04 23.05
C GLY A 235 -10.69 -1.31 23.79
N ASP A 236 -11.41 -2.38 23.49
CA ASP A 236 -11.25 -3.69 24.12
C ASP A 236 -10.40 -4.65 23.28
N ALA A 237 -9.83 -5.67 23.92
CA ALA A 237 -9.07 -6.70 23.22
C ALA A 237 -9.95 -7.41 22.16
N GLY A 238 -9.41 -7.58 20.95
CA GLY A 238 -10.12 -8.14 19.80
C GLY A 238 -10.82 -7.11 18.92
N GLU A 239 -10.98 -5.86 19.37
CA GLU A 239 -11.65 -4.84 18.57
C GLU A 239 -10.75 -4.30 17.43
N PRO A 240 -11.31 -4.03 16.24
CA PRO A 240 -10.57 -3.42 15.14
C PRO A 240 -10.36 -1.91 15.37
N ALA A 241 -9.18 -1.43 14.95
CA ALA A 241 -8.84 -0.02 14.88
C ALA A 241 -8.73 0.44 13.43
N TYR A 242 -9.33 1.58 13.10
CA TYR A 242 -9.35 2.15 11.76
C TYR A 242 -8.62 3.48 11.76
N LEU A 243 -7.83 3.77 10.72
CA LEU A 243 -7.27 5.11 10.56
C LEU A 243 -8.40 6.12 10.49
N GLU A 244 -8.24 7.30 11.08
CA GLU A 244 -9.21 8.37 10.89
C GLU A 244 -9.05 8.97 9.48
N GLY A 245 -10.09 8.81 8.66
CA GLY A 245 -10.05 9.21 7.26
C GLY A 245 -8.91 8.58 6.46
N ALA A 246 -8.41 9.28 5.45
CA ALA A 246 -7.37 8.75 4.58
C ALA A 246 -5.95 8.82 5.17
N SER A 247 -5.71 9.69 6.16
CA SER A 247 -4.36 10.10 6.59
C SER A 247 -4.18 10.14 8.11
N GLY A 248 -5.22 9.92 8.91
CA GLY A 248 -5.17 10.08 10.38
C GLY A 248 -5.12 11.54 10.83
N THR A 249 -5.29 12.51 9.92
CA THR A 249 -5.27 13.94 10.25
C THR A 249 -6.69 14.46 10.46
N GLY A 250 -7.28 14.11 11.60
CA GLY A 250 -8.62 14.54 12.05
C GLY A 250 -8.71 15.98 12.59
N PRO A 251 -9.89 16.38 13.13
CA PRO A 251 -11.14 15.60 13.19
C PRO A 251 -11.80 15.45 11.83
N GLN A 252 -12.02 14.22 11.40
CA GLN A 252 -12.83 13.89 10.22
C GLN A 252 -14.03 13.01 10.56
N TRP A 253 -13.94 12.19 11.62
CA TRP A 253 -15.02 11.26 12.01
C TRP A 253 -15.47 10.32 10.89
N THR A 254 -14.56 9.97 10.00
CA THR A 254 -14.77 9.03 8.91
C THR A 254 -13.84 7.83 9.06
N LEU A 255 -14.36 6.63 8.82
CA LEU A 255 -13.55 5.41 8.86
C LEU A 255 -12.62 5.35 7.64
N GLY A 256 -11.33 5.25 7.90
CA GLY A 256 -10.31 4.90 6.94
C GLY A 256 -10.07 3.39 6.84
N PRO A 257 -8.92 2.96 6.29
CA PRO A 257 -8.53 1.55 6.31
C PRO A 257 -8.41 1.03 7.74
N GLN A 258 -8.71 -0.25 7.94
CA GLN A 258 -8.38 -0.94 9.20
C GLN A 258 -6.86 -1.02 9.32
N ILE A 259 -6.31 -0.42 10.37
CA ILE A 259 -4.86 -0.33 10.62
C ILE A 259 -4.36 -1.31 11.68
N GLY A 260 -5.27 -1.96 12.39
CA GLY A 260 -4.89 -2.95 13.38
C GLY A 260 -6.05 -3.52 14.18
N THR A 261 -5.69 -4.32 15.18
CA THR A 261 -6.61 -4.94 16.14
C THR A 261 -5.99 -4.85 17.53
N PHE A 262 -6.78 -4.41 18.51
CA PHE A 262 -6.36 -4.37 19.91
C PHE A 262 -6.00 -5.78 20.39
N GLN A 263 -4.77 -5.96 20.86
CA GLN A 263 -4.30 -7.26 21.36
C GLN A 263 -4.28 -7.30 22.89
N GLY A 264 -4.16 -6.15 23.52
CA GLY A 264 -4.27 -6.00 24.97
C GLY A 264 -4.79 -4.61 25.29
N SER A 265 -5.72 -4.55 26.24
CA SER A 265 -6.25 -3.31 26.78
C SER A 265 -6.44 -3.48 28.28
N THR A 266 -6.08 -2.47 29.05
CA THR A 266 -6.31 -2.40 30.49
C THR A 266 -6.85 -1.02 30.80
N PHE A 267 -8.09 -0.99 31.26
CA PHE A 267 -8.77 0.16 31.82
C PHE A 267 -9.81 -0.38 32.83
N PRO A 268 -9.83 0.12 34.07
CA PRO A 268 -10.76 -0.40 35.08
C PRO A 268 -12.20 0.03 34.79
N ASN A 269 -13.16 -0.74 35.27
CA ASN A 269 -14.56 -0.31 35.30
C ASN A 269 -14.77 0.82 36.33
N PRO A 270 -15.85 1.62 36.21
CA PRO A 270 -16.26 2.56 37.24
C PRO A 270 -16.30 1.91 38.65
N GLY A 271 -15.74 2.61 39.64
CA GLY A 271 -15.60 2.12 41.02
C GLY A 271 -14.38 1.21 41.25
N SER A 272 -13.61 0.89 40.22
CA SER A 272 -12.40 0.07 40.31
C SER A 272 -11.11 0.88 40.10
N THR A 273 -9.99 0.31 40.50
CA THR A 273 -8.65 0.91 40.34
C THR A 273 -7.82 0.12 39.33
N GLY A 274 -7.06 0.80 38.48
CA GLY A 274 -6.22 0.17 37.47
C GLY A 274 -5.27 1.13 36.76
N THR A 275 -4.80 0.72 35.60
CA THR A 275 -3.96 1.50 34.68
C THR A 275 -4.75 1.83 33.42
N ASP A 276 -4.22 2.72 32.57
CA ASP A 276 -4.84 3.07 31.29
C ASP A 276 -3.85 2.85 30.14
N MET A 277 -3.84 1.63 29.61
CA MET A 277 -2.89 1.23 28.56
C MET A 277 -3.42 0.14 27.64
N ALA A 278 -3.13 0.30 26.34
CA ALA A 278 -3.38 -0.70 25.33
C ALA A 278 -2.20 -0.84 24.37
N TRP A 279 -2.19 -1.96 23.64
CA TRP A 279 -1.40 -2.10 22.43
C TRP A 279 -2.22 -2.78 21.33
N ILE A 280 -2.00 -2.29 20.11
CA ILE A 280 -2.70 -2.67 18.91
C ILE A 280 -1.66 -3.30 17.98
N GLN A 281 -1.95 -4.51 17.49
CA GLN A 281 -1.15 -5.12 16.42
C GLN A 281 -1.56 -4.51 15.09
N ILE A 282 -0.58 -4.07 14.30
CA ILE A 282 -0.80 -3.45 13.00
C ILE A 282 -1.20 -4.52 11.98
N SER A 283 -2.23 -4.24 11.17
CA SER A 283 -2.64 -5.09 10.05
C SER A 283 -1.62 -5.05 8.91
N GLY A 284 -1.63 -6.09 8.06
CA GLY A 284 -0.66 -6.23 6.97
C GLY A 284 -0.58 -4.99 6.06
N GLY A 285 0.66 -4.64 5.70
CA GLY A 285 1.05 -3.63 4.70
C GLY A 285 0.90 -2.15 5.07
N HIS A 286 0.58 -1.83 6.32
CA HIS A 286 0.88 -0.51 6.86
C HIS A 286 2.36 -0.45 7.28
N THR A 287 2.97 0.74 7.16
CA THR A 287 4.39 0.95 7.49
C THR A 287 4.51 1.68 8.82
N GLN A 288 5.39 1.23 9.69
CA GLN A 288 5.72 1.95 10.92
C GLN A 288 6.73 3.06 10.64
N SER A 289 6.51 4.24 11.22
CA SER A 289 7.49 5.30 11.27
C SER A 289 8.03 5.48 12.69
N PRO A 290 9.34 5.67 12.90
CA PRO A 290 9.91 6.00 14.20
C PRO A 290 9.70 7.49 14.55
N THR A 291 8.54 8.07 14.23
CA THR A 291 8.30 9.51 14.42
C THR A 291 6.94 9.78 15.05
N VAL A 292 6.87 10.89 15.79
CA VAL A 292 5.63 11.50 16.25
C VAL A 292 5.30 12.66 15.32
N TYR A 293 4.07 12.67 14.80
CA TYR A 293 3.55 13.68 13.90
C TYR A 293 3.40 15.03 14.60
N GLY A 294 3.96 16.09 14.01
CA GLY A 294 4.07 17.41 14.63
C GLY A 294 2.90 18.36 14.35
N TRP A 295 1.91 17.96 13.55
CA TRP A 295 0.78 18.84 13.17
C TRP A 295 1.21 20.22 12.66
N GLY A 296 2.23 20.25 11.78
CA GLY A 296 2.81 21.50 11.25
C GLY A 296 3.91 22.14 12.12
N SER A 297 4.17 21.62 13.32
CA SER A 297 5.24 22.08 14.22
C SER A 297 6.58 21.34 14.02
N GLY A 298 6.66 20.47 13.01
CA GLY A 298 7.79 19.57 12.77
C GLY A 298 7.65 18.22 13.47
N ASN A 299 7.89 17.13 12.75
CA ASN A 299 7.83 15.78 13.32
C ASN A 299 9.05 15.54 14.23
N VAL A 300 8.87 14.78 15.31
CA VAL A 300 9.95 14.40 16.24
C VAL A 300 10.29 12.93 16.05
N THR A 301 11.56 12.62 15.79
CA THR A 301 12.04 11.23 15.72
C THR A 301 12.14 10.65 17.12
N VAL A 302 11.64 9.44 17.29
CA VAL A 302 11.70 8.67 18.52
C VAL A 302 13.07 8.01 18.61
N LYS A 303 13.86 8.40 19.62
CA LYS A 303 15.22 7.91 19.85
C LYS A 303 15.33 6.93 21.02
N GLY A 304 14.29 6.87 21.86
CA GLY A 304 14.28 6.05 23.06
C GLY A 304 13.12 6.41 23.99
N SER A 305 13.17 5.90 25.22
CA SER A 305 12.13 6.04 26.24
C SER A 305 12.69 6.45 27.61
N VAL A 306 13.80 7.20 27.64
CA VAL A 306 14.35 7.71 28.91
C VAL A 306 13.34 8.68 29.53
N GLU A 307 12.86 8.33 30.72
CA GLU A 307 11.84 9.11 31.43
C GLU A 307 12.43 10.43 31.96
N ALA A 308 11.76 11.54 31.68
CA ALA A 308 12.20 12.86 32.07
C ALA A 308 11.78 13.22 33.52
N ALA A 309 12.53 14.09 34.18
CA ALA A 309 12.25 14.51 35.56
C ALA A 309 11.08 15.49 35.67
N VAL A 310 10.53 15.68 36.87
CA VAL A 310 9.60 16.78 37.16
C VAL A 310 10.26 18.12 36.78
N GLY A 311 9.51 19.01 36.14
CA GLY A 311 9.98 20.28 35.58
C GLY A 311 10.51 20.17 34.14
N ALA A 312 10.79 18.97 33.62
CA ALA A 312 11.26 18.80 32.26
C ALA A 312 10.18 19.19 31.24
N ALA A 313 10.61 19.86 30.17
CA ALA A 313 9.75 20.19 29.04
C ALA A 313 9.45 18.95 28.18
N LEU A 314 8.22 18.88 27.71
CA LEU A 314 7.78 17.86 26.77
C LEU A 314 6.64 18.39 25.90
N CYS A 315 6.43 17.71 24.79
CA CYS A 315 5.33 17.98 23.90
C CYS A 315 4.49 16.73 23.71
N ARG A 316 3.29 16.93 23.20
CA ARG A 316 2.34 15.86 22.99
C ARG A 316 1.59 16.06 21.70
N SER A 317 1.16 14.97 21.10
CA SER A 317 0.51 14.95 19.80
C SER A 317 -0.78 14.16 19.83
N GLY A 318 -1.86 14.74 19.31
CA GLY A 318 -3.16 14.09 19.22
C GLY A 318 -4.07 14.73 18.19
N ARG A 319 -5.06 13.96 17.73
CA ARG A 319 -5.95 14.31 16.62
C ARG A 319 -6.89 15.49 16.88
N THR A 320 -7.05 15.94 18.12
CA THR A 320 -8.00 17.00 18.48
C THR A 320 -7.35 18.35 18.64
N SER A 321 -6.32 18.43 19.46
CA SER A 321 -5.65 19.71 19.72
C SER A 321 -4.23 19.79 19.16
N GLY A 322 -3.84 18.77 18.37
CA GLY A 322 -2.58 18.74 17.64
C GLY A 322 -1.37 18.70 18.58
N TRP A 323 -0.34 19.46 18.20
CA TRP A 323 0.89 19.58 18.97
C TRP A 323 0.75 20.61 20.10
N ARG A 324 0.95 20.16 21.34
CA ARG A 324 0.92 21.00 22.55
C ARG A 324 2.08 20.67 23.47
N CYS A 325 2.70 21.68 24.06
CA CYS A 325 3.85 21.50 24.93
C CYS A 325 3.58 22.05 26.33
N GLY A 326 4.35 21.55 27.29
CA GLY A 326 4.26 21.89 28.69
C GLY A 326 5.43 21.28 29.47
N ALA A 327 5.26 21.14 30.78
CA ALA A 327 6.25 20.58 31.68
C ALA A 327 5.63 19.55 32.62
N ILE A 328 6.43 18.55 33.00
CA ILE A 328 6.05 17.56 34.01
C ILE A 328 5.84 18.27 35.35
N LYS A 329 4.69 18.05 35.98
CA LYS A 329 4.33 18.63 37.30
C LYS A 329 4.56 17.64 38.44
N ALA A 330 4.14 16.41 38.24
CA ALA A 330 4.15 15.37 39.27
C ALA A 330 4.17 13.99 38.62
N LYS A 331 4.73 13.01 39.32
CA LYS A 331 4.74 11.60 38.96
C LYS A 331 4.00 10.79 40.02
N ASN A 332 3.68 9.55 39.70
CA ASN A 332 2.95 8.65 40.60
C ASN A 332 1.63 9.24 41.10
N VAL A 333 0.88 9.88 40.18
CA VAL A 333 -0.39 10.51 40.47
C VAL A 333 -1.51 9.47 40.33
N THR A 334 -2.37 9.41 41.34
CA THR A 334 -3.65 8.69 41.26
C THR A 334 -4.76 9.66 40.89
N VAL A 335 -5.51 9.35 39.83
CA VAL A 335 -6.59 10.18 39.31
C VAL A 335 -7.89 9.42 39.39
N ASN A 336 -8.90 10.02 40.03
CA ASN A 336 -10.27 9.55 39.96
C ASN A 336 -11.01 10.35 38.88
N TYR A 337 -11.45 9.67 37.82
CA TYR A 337 -12.18 10.29 36.72
C TYR A 337 -13.65 10.45 37.07
N GLN A 338 -14.32 11.45 36.48
CA GLN A 338 -15.74 11.73 36.72
C GLN A 338 -16.66 10.56 36.32
N SER A 339 -16.21 9.71 35.40
CA SER A 339 -16.88 8.48 35.00
C SER A 339 -16.78 7.34 36.03
N GLY A 340 -15.95 7.50 37.07
CA GLY A 340 -15.88 6.63 38.25
C GLY A 340 -14.64 5.74 38.32
N GLU A 341 -13.81 5.69 37.27
CA GLU A 341 -12.57 4.93 37.22
C GLU A 341 -11.46 5.61 38.02
N THR A 342 -10.63 4.82 38.71
CA THR A 342 -9.43 5.32 39.38
C THR A 342 -8.18 4.78 38.69
N ILE A 343 -7.35 5.68 38.16
CA ILE A 343 -6.12 5.31 37.46
C ILE A 343 -4.91 5.69 38.31
N VAL A 344 -4.02 4.73 38.55
CA VAL A 344 -2.82 4.91 39.37
C VAL A 344 -1.57 5.12 38.52
N ASN A 345 -0.50 5.59 39.16
CA ASN A 345 0.84 5.70 38.58
C ASN A 345 0.95 6.61 37.34
N LEU A 346 0.05 7.60 37.20
CA LEU A 346 0.08 8.55 36.10
C LEU A 346 1.14 9.63 36.32
N THR A 347 1.55 10.29 35.23
CA THR A 347 2.34 11.51 35.29
C THR A 347 1.51 12.70 34.86
N GLN A 348 1.53 13.76 35.67
CA GLN A 348 0.82 15.01 35.40
C GLN A 348 1.71 15.99 34.62
N THR A 349 1.12 16.69 33.66
CA THR A 349 1.79 17.73 32.86
C THR A 349 0.89 18.93 32.61
N THR A 350 1.51 20.08 32.34
CA THR A 350 0.82 21.32 31.95
C THR A 350 0.41 21.37 30.47
N ALA A 351 0.90 20.43 29.64
CA ALA A 351 0.52 20.33 28.24
C ALA A 351 -0.97 19.97 28.15
N CYS A 352 -1.82 20.91 27.71
CA CYS A 352 -3.28 20.77 27.75
C CYS A 352 -3.81 19.60 26.90
N SER A 353 -5.04 19.14 27.19
CA SER A 353 -5.73 18.18 26.32
C SER A 353 -7.23 18.30 26.15
N GLU A 354 -7.71 17.70 25.05
CA GLU A 354 -9.11 17.67 24.63
C GLU A 354 -9.54 16.23 24.34
N GLY A 355 -10.85 15.97 24.37
CA GLY A 355 -11.42 14.67 24.00
C GLY A 355 -10.98 14.23 22.60
N GLY A 356 -10.53 12.98 22.46
CA GLY A 356 -9.98 12.42 21.23
C GLY A 356 -8.45 12.47 21.11
N ASP A 357 -7.77 13.26 21.95
CA ASP A 357 -6.29 13.20 22.04
C ASP A 357 -5.81 11.94 22.80
N SER A 358 -6.72 11.21 23.44
CA SER A 358 -6.45 9.99 24.23
C SER A 358 -5.59 8.98 23.48
N GLY A 359 -4.64 8.36 24.16
CA GLY A 359 -3.63 7.47 23.58
C GLY A 359 -2.47 8.18 22.88
N GLY A 360 -2.62 9.46 22.56
CA GLY A 360 -1.61 10.25 21.84
C GLY A 360 -0.27 10.37 22.59
N SER A 361 0.81 10.51 21.82
CA SER A 361 2.18 10.50 22.30
C SER A 361 2.50 11.70 23.19
N PHE A 362 3.29 11.47 24.25
CA PHE A 362 4.08 12.49 24.94
C PHE A 362 5.56 12.24 24.71
N ILE A 363 6.30 13.22 24.20
CA ILE A 363 7.71 13.09 23.78
C ILE A 363 8.51 14.34 24.12
N THR A 364 9.78 14.19 24.51
CA THR A 364 10.69 15.33 24.70
C THR A 364 11.23 15.82 23.35
N ALA A 365 11.74 17.05 23.31
CA ALA A 365 12.40 17.58 22.10
C ALA A 365 13.62 16.73 21.68
N ALA A 366 14.25 16.03 22.62
CA ALA A 366 15.36 15.11 22.37
C ALA A 366 14.92 13.75 21.81
N GLY A 367 13.62 13.53 21.59
CA GLY A 367 13.09 12.29 21.01
C GLY A 367 12.86 11.17 22.03
N GLN A 368 12.78 11.47 23.33
CA GLN A 368 12.50 10.45 24.34
C GLN A 368 10.99 10.33 24.56
N GLY A 369 10.41 9.18 24.23
CA GLY A 369 9.01 8.85 24.47
C GLY A 369 8.71 8.74 25.97
N GLN A 370 7.71 9.47 26.44
CA GLN A 370 7.36 9.61 27.85
C GLN A 370 6.13 8.80 28.24
N GLY A 371 5.10 8.77 27.37
CA GLY A 371 3.86 8.07 27.67
C GLY A 371 2.72 8.35 26.70
N VAL A 372 1.56 7.79 26.99
CA VAL A 372 0.33 7.95 26.20
C VAL A 372 -0.73 8.67 27.01
N LEU A 373 -1.49 9.59 26.39
CA LEU A 373 -2.51 10.36 27.09
C LEU A 373 -3.61 9.46 27.67
N SER A 374 -3.84 9.58 28.98
CA SER A 374 -4.98 8.95 29.64
C SER A 374 -6.17 9.92 29.69
N GLY A 375 -5.96 11.14 30.14
CA GLY A 375 -7.00 12.17 30.12
C GLY A 375 -6.54 13.47 30.74
N GLY A 376 -7.46 14.39 30.99
CA GLY A 376 -7.12 15.66 31.62
C GLY A 376 -8.33 16.52 31.95
N SER A 377 -8.05 17.72 32.45
CA SER A 377 -9.05 18.74 32.73
C SER A 377 -8.64 20.11 32.17
N GLY A 378 -9.63 20.98 32.03
CA GLY A 378 -9.48 22.30 31.40
C GLY A 378 -9.75 22.25 29.89
N ASN A 379 -9.30 23.26 29.16
CA ASN A 379 -9.37 23.31 27.70
C ASN A 379 -8.08 23.88 27.12
N CYS A 380 -7.81 23.52 25.87
CA CYS A 380 -6.69 24.01 25.06
C CYS A 380 -7.00 25.33 24.33
N LYS A 381 -8.17 25.94 24.55
CA LYS A 381 -8.62 27.15 23.85
C LYS A 381 -8.35 28.41 24.69
N GLY A 382 -8.30 29.56 24.02
CA GLY A 382 -8.20 30.87 24.68
C GLY A 382 -6.94 31.04 25.55
N ARG A 383 -7.02 31.89 26.59
CA ARG A 383 -5.91 32.12 27.53
C ARG A 383 -5.58 30.88 28.37
N ALA A 384 -6.57 30.03 28.66
CA ALA A 384 -6.41 28.79 29.42
C ALA A 384 -5.44 27.80 28.74
N GLY A 385 -5.45 27.73 27.41
CA GLY A 385 -4.53 26.89 26.62
C GLY A 385 -3.12 27.45 26.44
N LYS A 386 -2.84 28.72 26.79
CA LYS A 386 -1.55 29.39 26.53
C LYS A 386 -0.54 29.33 27.68
N THR A 387 -0.99 29.16 28.93
CA THR A 387 -0.14 29.27 30.12
C THR A 387 -0.34 28.10 31.06
N GLY A 388 0.11 26.91 30.66
CA GLY A 388 0.20 25.73 31.53
C GLY A 388 -1.04 25.39 32.38
N GLY A 389 -2.22 25.79 31.91
CA GLY A 389 -3.49 25.68 32.63
C GLY A 389 -4.20 24.35 32.42
N GLY A 390 -3.65 23.48 31.56
CA GLY A 390 -4.12 22.11 31.43
C GLY A 390 -3.57 21.25 32.57
N ASN A 391 -4.40 20.35 33.10
CA ASN A 391 -3.94 19.25 33.92
C ASN A 391 -4.17 17.97 33.12
N SER A 392 -3.18 17.59 32.31
CA SER A 392 -3.23 16.34 31.57
C SER A 392 -2.42 15.29 32.32
N TYR A 393 -2.85 14.04 32.17
CA TYR A 393 -2.26 12.87 32.80
C TYR A 393 -1.96 11.83 31.72
N TYR A 394 -0.78 11.25 31.80
CA TYR A 394 -0.35 10.21 30.87
C TYR A 394 0.14 8.97 31.60
N GLN A 395 -0.13 7.83 30.99
CA GLN A 395 0.41 6.54 31.40
C GLN A 395 1.88 6.47 30.96
N PRO A 396 2.84 6.30 31.88
CA PRO A 396 4.26 6.24 31.52
C PRO A 396 4.57 5.11 30.54
N LEU A 397 5.44 5.39 29.56
CA LEU A 397 5.73 4.50 28.44
C LEU A 397 6.50 3.25 28.88
N VAL A 398 7.52 3.40 29.74
CA VAL A 398 8.39 2.27 30.14
C VAL A 398 7.60 1.14 30.82
N PRO A 399 6.77 1.41 31.85
CA PRO A 399 5.91 0.37 32.43
C PRO A 399 4.95 -0.26 31.42
N LEU A 400 4.38 0.54 30.51
CA LEU A 400 3.49 0.04 29.45
C LEU A 400 4.22 -0.95 28.53
N LEU A 401 5.41 -0.58 28.03
CA LEU A 401 6.23 -1.43 27.18
C LEU A 401 6.61 -2.73 27.90
N SER A 402 7.01 -2.63 29.18
CA SER A 402 7.37 -3.79 29.99
C SER A 402 6.17 -4.73 30.22
N PHE A 403 4.99 -4.18 30.51
CA PHE A 403 3.79 -4.96 30.81
C PHE A 403 3.38 -5.86 29.63
N TYR A 404 3.43 -5.32 28.41
CA TYR A 404 3.03 -6.05 27.20
C TYR A 404 4.20 -6.77 26.48
N GLY A 405 5.45 -6.60 26.94
CA GLY A 405 6.64 -7.16 26.31
C GLY A 405 6.95 -6.53 24.95
N LEU A 406 6.90 -5.21 24.87
CA LEU A 406 7.00 -4.43 23.63
C LEU A 406 8.36 -3.74 23.52
N THR A 407 8.86 -3.64 22.28
CA THR A 407 10.07 -2.88 21.93
C THR A 407 9.69 -1.62 21.16
N LEU A 408 10.14 -0.46 21.61
CA LEU A 408 9.85 0.82 20.95
C LEU A 408 10.53 0.91 19.57
N THR A 409 9.78 1.31 18.55
CA THR A 409 10.36 1.61 17.22
C THR A 409 11.12 2.94 17.29
N THR A 410 12.41 2.91 16.97
CA THR A 410 13.32 4.08 17.03
C THR A 410 14.04 4.30 15.70
N GLY A 411 14.64 5.49 15.51
CA GLY A 411 15.34 5.86 14.28
C GLY A 411 16.38 6.96 14.44
#